data_AF-A0A8J3UGW4-F1
#
_entry.id   AF-A0A8J3UGW4-F1
#
_cell.length_a   1.000
_cell.length_b   1.000
_cell.length_c   1.000
_cell.angle_alpha   90.00
_cell.angle_beta   90.00
_cell.angle_gamma   90.00
#
_symmetry.space_group_name_H-M   'P 1'
#
loop_
_entity.id
_entity.type
_entity.pdbx_description
1 polymer ?
#
loop_
_entity_poly.entity_id
_entity_poly.type
_entity_poly.pdbx_seq_one_letter_code
_entity_poly.pdbx_strand_id
1 'polypeptide(L)'
;MQKGLAASPSWPLGTKGYVVYQGKKADFFIGDRGPGIPSDHGVMLDLDGKTFADLTGGTWDDSSMTVEGNGGAGHINVTYVVTEWGSNPGKKAAPRPFSAGAYGVHDDSPNGPVMVCPSAVATAATAATGPAADSPAAATPADDAASAAPGFSTVSAAGPYSEPVTPCPEVSAALIVCAVAAAAGRSALRRAAGRRS
;
A
#
# COMPACT_ATOMS: atom_id res chain seq x y z
N MET A 1 17.64 7.62 2.50
CA MET A 1 17.81 6.89 1.23
C MET A 1 18.53 7.79 0.22
N GLN A 2 19.11 7.24 -0.86
CA GLN A 2 19.69 8.04 -1.96
C GLN A 2 18.63 8.38 -3.02
N LYS A 3 18.88 9.38 -3.89
CA LYS A 3 17.87 9.82 -4.87
C LYS A 3 17.50 8.71 -5.86
N GLY A 4 16.19 8.45 -6.00
CA GLY A 4 15.62 7.37 -6.80
C GLY A 4 15.57 6.01 -6.09
N LEU A 5 16.10 5.89 -4.85
CA LEU A 5 15.98 4.67 -4.06
C LEU A 5 14.66 4.70 -3.27
N ALA A 6 13.88 3.64 -3.43
CA ALA A 6 12.68 3.38 -2.65
C ALA A 6 12.84 2.09 -1.82
N ALA A 7 12.05 1.97 -0.75
CA ALA A 7 11.87 0.71 -0.04
C ALA A 7 10.53 0.07 -0.41
N SER A 8 10.50 -1.26 -0.52
CA SER A 8 9.25 -2.03 -0.65
C SER A 8 9.16 -3.11 0.44
N PRO A 9 7.98 -3.33 1.05
CA PRO A 9 7.79 -4.34 2.08
C PRO A 9 7.73 -5.77 1.53
N SER A 10 7.71 -5.93 0.20
CA SER A 10 7.40 -7.21 -0.44
C SER A 10 8.04 -7.45 -1.80
N TRP A 11 8.38 -6.41 -2.58
CA TRP A 11 8.99 -6.59 -3.92
C TRP A 11 10.46 -7.04 -3.85
N PRO A 12 10.97 -7.70 -4.90
CA PRO A 12 12.39 -7.99 -5.06
C PRO A 12 13.29 -6.74 -4.98
N LEU A 13 14.40 -6.82 -4.26
CA LEU A 13 15.45 -5.81 -4.36
C LEU A 13 15.99 -5.77 -5.81
N GLY A 14 16.22 -4.56 -6.33
CA GLY A 14 16.58 -4.31 -7.73
C GLY A 14 15.37 -4.17 -8.67
N THR A 15 14.13 -4.30 -8.18
CA THR A 15 12.92 -3.96 -8.97
C THR A 15 12.94 -2.47 -9.33
N LYS A 16 12.65 -2.11 -10.58
CA LYS A 16 12.65 -0.74 -11.09
C LYS A 16 11.25 -0.37 -11.60
N GLY A 17 10.95 0.92 -11.55
CA GLY A 17 9.68 1.43 -12.02
C GLY A 17 9.64 2.96 -12.00
N TYR A 18 8.44 3.50 -12.05
CA TYR A 18 8.20 4.91 -11.79
C TYR A 18 6.89 5.14 -11.05
N VAL A 19 6.85 6.24 -10.31
CA VAL A 19 5.65 6.76 -9.66
C VAL A 19 5.15 8.00 -10.41
N VAL A 20 3.83 8.22 -10.37
CA VAL A 20 3.16 9.40 -10.92
C VAL A 20 2.32 10.04 -9.82
N TYR A 21 2.54 11.33 -9.59
CA TYR A 21 1.82 12.16 -8.63
C TYR A 21 1.55 13.53 -9.24
N GLN A 22 0.29 13.96 -9.27
CA GLN A 22 -0.14 15.26 -9.82
C GLN A 22 0.46 15.57 -11.21
N GLY A 23 0.55 14.57 -12.09
CA GLY A 23 1.13 14.67 -13.44
C GLY A 23 2.66 14.65 -13.51
N LYS A 24 3.37 14.81 -12.40
CA LYS A 24 4.83 14.60 -12.33
C LYS A 24 5.13 13.09 -12.31
N LYS A 25 6.21 12.68 -12.98
CA LYS A 25 6.77 11.32 -12.93
C LYS A 25 8.12 11.34 -12.23
N ALA A 26 8.39 10.38 -11.35
CA ALA A 26 9.74 10.10 -10.86
C ALA A 26 10.06 8.60 -10.98
N ASP A 27 11.26 8.29 -11.45
CA ASP A 27 11.74 6.92 -11.61
C ASP A 27 12.30 6.41 -10.27
N PHE A 28 12.11 5.13 -9.96
CA PHE A 28 12.56 4.49 -8.72
C PHE A 28 13.22 3.13 -8.96
N PHE A 29 14.04 2.71 -8.00
CA PHE A 29 14.42 1.30 -7.81
C PHE A 29 14.30 0.89 -6.34
N ILE A 30 13.92 -0.36 -6.09
CA ILE A 30 13.82 -0.94 -4.75
C ILE A 30 15.21 -1.31 -4.27
N GLY A 31 15.79 -0.46 -3.42
CA GLY A 31 17.10 -0.68 -2.81
C GLY A 31 17.04 -1.16 -1.36
N ASP A 32 15.88 -1.07 -0.71
CA ASP A 32 15.72 -1.39 0.72
C ASP A 32 14.37 -2.12 1.01
N ARG A 33 14.21 -2.63 2.23
CA ARG A 33 13.04 -3.37 2.71
C ARG A 33 12.22 -2.53 3.67
N GLY A 34 10.94 -2.32 3.34
CA GLY A 34 10.02 -1.54 4.18
C GLY A 34 9.06 -0.70 3.34
N PRO A 35 8.21 0.13 3.97
CA PRO A 35 8.20 0.40 5.41
C PRO A 35 7.66 -0.80 6.20
N GLY A 36 7.94 -0.84 7.51
CA GLY A 36 7.42 -1.85 8.43
C GLY A 36 5.94 -1.64 8.74
N ILE A 37 5.64 -1.26 10.00
CA ILE A 37 4.28 -0.99 10.50
C ILE A 37 3.44 -0.06 9.57
N PRO A 38 3.97 1.00 8.92
CA PRO A 38 3.17 1.81 8.00
C PRO A 38 2.57 1.01 6.83
N SER A 39 3.19 -0.10 6.40
CA SER A 39 2.63 -0.96 5.35
C SER A 39 1.42 -1.77 5.81
N ASP A 40 1.32 -2.12 7.10
CA ASP A 40 0.11 -2.71 7.70
C ASP A 40 -1.08 -1.73 7.69
N HIS A 41 -0.79 -0.43 7.48
CA HIS A 41 -1.77 0.65 7.31
C HIS A 41 -1.87 1.17 5.86
N GLY A 42 -1.33 0.43 4.88
CA GLY A 42 -1.48 0.72 3.45
C GLY A 42 -0.34 1.52 2.80
N VAL A 43 0.68 1.96 3.54
CA VAL A 43 1.84 2.67 2.97
C VAL A 43 2.80 1.64 2.36
N MET A 44 2.65 1.38 1.07
CA MET A 44 3.32 0.24 0.38
C MET A 44 4.67 0.56 -0.30
N LEU A 45 5.08 1.82 -0.31
CA LEU A 45 6.32 2.28 -0.94
C LEU A 45 6.85 3.47 -0.15
N ASP A 46 8.07 3.36 0.36
CA ASP A 46 8.79 4.49 0.96
C ASP A 46 9.70 5.10 -0.11
N LEU A 47 9.76 6.44 -0.20
CA LEU A 47 10.52 7.17 -1.22
C LEU A 47 11.59 8.02 -0.55
N ASP A 48 12.77 8.13 -1.15
CA ASP A 48 13.77 9.08 -0.65
C ASP A 48 13.23 10.52 -0.68
N GLY A 49 13.62 11.30 0.35
CA GLY A 49 13.11 12.66 0.52
C GLY A 49 13.45 13.63 -0.62
N LYS A 50 14.48 13.37 -1.44
CA LYS A 50 14.80 14.23 -2.60
C LYS A 50 13.84 13.95 -3.76
N THR A 51 13.45 12.70 -3.96
CA THR A 51 12.37 12.33 -4.91
C THR A 51 11.00 12.78 -4.40
N PHE A 52 10.74 12.64 -3.10
CA PHE A 52 9.49 13.07 -2.48
C PHE A 52 9.32 14.61 -2.54
N ALA A 53 10.40 15.38 -2.35
CA ALA A 53 10.44 16.82 -2.56
C ALA A 53 10.08 17.19 -4.02
N ASP A 54 10.78 16.64 -5.02
CA ASP A 54 10.49 16.86 -6.44
C ASP A 54 9.00 16.63 -6.77
N LEU A 55 8.44 15.49 -6.33
CA LEU A 55 7.04 15.13 -6.55
C LEU A 55 6.07 16.08 -5.85
N THR A 56 6.27 16.35 -4.56
CA THR A 56 5.35 17.19 -3.78
C THR A 56 5.50 18.69 -4.08
N GLY A 57 6.61 19.11 -4.70
CA GLY A 57 6.94 20.53 -4.92
C GLY A 57 7.59 21.20 -3.70
N GLY A 58 8.00 20.41 -2.70
CA GLY A 58 8.79 20.89 -1.58
C GLY A 58 10.28 21.00 -1.89
N THR A 59 11.05 21.38 -0.88
CA THR A 59 12.52 21.44 -0.90
C THR A 59 13.07 20.40 0.08
N TRP A 60 14.08 19.63 -0.33
CA TRP A 60 14.82 18.78 0.60
C TRP A 60 15.88 19.60 1.33
N ASP A 61 15.89 19.50 2.67
CA ASP A 61 16.93 20.07 3.51
C ASP A 61 17.93 18.97 3.93
N ASP A 62 19.18 19.10 3.46
CA ASP A 62 20.29 18.20 3.80
C ASP A 62 20.78 18.33 5.25
N SER A 63 20.30 19.32 6.03
CA SER A 63 20.68 19.52 7.44
C SER A 63 19.72 18.86 8.44
N SER A 64 18.40 19.04 8.30
CA SER A 64 17.37 18.31 9.08
C SER A 64 17.06 16.92 8.54
N MET A 65 17.43 16.63 7.29
CA MET A 65 17.04 15.43 6.55
C MET A 65 15.51 15.30 6.34
N THR A 66 14.83 16.43 6.15
CA THR A 66 13.37 16.51 5.93
C THR A 66 13.00 17.22 4.63
N VAL A 67 11.69 17.27 4.32
CA VAL A 67 11.13 17.99 3.16
C VAL A 67 10.29 19.15 3.66
N GLU A 68 10.70 20.36 3.31
CA GLU A 68 10.01 21.60 3.65
C GLU A 68 9.12 22.10 2.49
N GLY A 69 8.24 23.06 2.76
CA GLY A 69 7.45 23.76 1.72
C GLY A 69 6.32 22.95 1.06
N ASN A 70 6.21 21.65 1.33
CA ASN A 70 5.26 20.75 0.66
C ASN A 70 3.83 20.73 1.25
N GLY A 71 3.48 21.70 2.09
CA GLY A 71 2.20 21.73 2.82
C GLY A 71 2.12 20.79 4.04
N GLY A 72 3.23 20.17 4.47
CA GLY A 72 3.27 19.26 5.61
C GLY A 72 2.83 17.82 5.29
N ALA A 73 2.76 17.46 4.00
CA ALA A 73 2.40 16.12 3.57
C ALA A 73 3.52 15.12 3.89
N GLY A 74 3.27 14.18 4.82
CA GLY A 74 4.17 13.05 5.10
C GLY A 74 3.91 11.80 4.25
N HIS A 75 2.77 11.73 3.56
CA HIS A 75 2.36 10.62 2.70
C HIS A 75 1.60 11.16 1.48
N ILE A 76 1.69 10.47 0.34
CA ILE A 76 0.98 10.82 -0.91
C ILE A 76 0.43 9.58 -1.62
N ASN A 77 -0.74 9.71 -2.25
CA ASN A 77 -1.31 8.67 -3.10
C ASN A 77 -0.68 8.74 -4.50
N VAL A 78 0.19 7.79 -4.82
CA VAL A 78 0.85 7.68 -6.14
C VAL A 78 0.24 6.56 -6.97
N THR A 79 0.15 6.78 -8.29
CA THR A 79 0.07 5.66 -9.25
C THR A 79 1.48 5.16 -9.49
N TYR A 80 1.71 3.85 -9.58
CA TYR A 80 3.02 3.30 -9.88
C TYR A 80 2.98 2.36 -11.09
N VAL A 81 4.13 2.18 -11.73
CA VAL A 81 4.35 1.26 -12.84
C VAL A 81 5.69 0.55 -12.63
N VAL A 82 5.67 -0.78 -12.49
CA VAL A 82 6.90 -1.59 -12.42
C VAL A 82 7.36 -1.94 -13.83
N THR A 83 8.58 -1.54 -14.19
CA THR A 83 9.17 -1.73 -15.53
C THR A 83 10.13 -2.91 -15.60
N GLU A 84 10.77 -3.27 -14.49
CA GLU A 84 11.72 -4.38 -14.40
C GLU A 84 11.62 -5.02 -13.00
N TRP A 85 11.46 -6.35 -12.92
CA TRP A 85 11.46 -7.06 -11.64
C TRP A 85 12.88 -7.45 -11.24
N GLY A 86 13.24 -7.21 -9.98
CA GLY A 86 14.52 -7.64 -9.42
C GLY A 86 14.64 -9.16 -9.29
N SER A 87 15.88 -9.65 -9.23
CA SER A 87 16.21 -11.08 -9.09
C SER A 87 16.31 -11.59 -7.65
N ASN A 88 16.20 -10.70 -6.67
CA ASN A 88 16.29 -11.02 -5.24
C ASN A 88 14.96 -11.58 -4.69
N PRO A 89 14.94 -12.16 -3.47
CA PRO A 89 13.69 -12.57 -2.81
C PRO A 89 12.66 -11.44 -2.73
N GLY A 90 11.40 -11.74 -3.00
CA GLY A 90 10.27 -10.82 -3.04
C GLY A 90 9.18 -11.31 -4.00
N LYS A 91 7.93 -10.90 -3.78
CA LYS A 91 6.80 -11.26 -4.64
C LYS A 91 6.68 -10.28 -5.82
N LYS A 92 6.65 -10.80 -7.05
CA LYS A 92 6.47 -10.08 -8.32
C LYS A 92 4.98 -9.83 -8.60
N ALA A 93 4.32 -9.08 -7.72
CA ALA A 93 2.88 -8.82 -7.76
C ALA A 93 2.54 -7.46 -7.13
N ALA A 94 1.26 -7.17 -6.89
CA ALA A 94 0.86 -6.02 -6.10
C ALA A 94 1.53 -6.09 -4.70
N PRO A 95 1.99 -4.96 -4.14
CA PRO A 95 2.73 -4.94 -2.89
C PRO A 95 1.84 -5.40 -1.74
N ARG A 96 2.45 -6.11 -0.80
CA ARG A 96 1.85 -6.69 0.40
C ARG A 96 2.53 -6.09 1.64
N PRO A 97 1.83 -5.96 2.77
CA PRO A 97 2.42 -5.45 4.00
C PRO A 97 3.59 -6.32 4.47
N PHE A 98 4.50 -5.72 5.23
CA PHE A 98 5.73 -6.35 5.71
C PHE A 98 5.42 -7.59 6.57
N SER A 99 4.35 -7.52 7.37
CA SER A 99 3.82 -8.63 8.18
C SER A 99 3.46 -9.88 7.38
N ALA A 100 3.19 -9.76 6.07
CA ALA A 100 2.90 -10.89 5.20
C ALA A 100 4.15 -11.70 4.78
N GLY A 101 5.35 -11.31 5.21
CA GLY A 101 6.61 -12.03 4.95
C GLY A 101 7.04 -12.12 3.49
N ALA A 102 6.33 -11.44 2.58
CA ALA A 102 6.45 -11.60 1.13
C ALA A 102 7.84 -11.22 0.58
N TYR A 103 8.61 -10.41 1.31
CA TYR A 103 10.00 -10.07 1.00
C TYR A 103 10.95 -11.28 1.00
N GLY A 104 10.60 -12.36 1.71
CA GLY A 104 11.41 -13.59 1.83
C GLY A 104 11.07 -14.69 0.82
N VAL A 105 10.07 -14.47 -0.05
CA VAL A 105 9.61 -15.47 -1.02
C VAL A 105 10.50 -15.44 -2.26
N HIS A 106 11.04 -16.59 -2.68
CA HIS A 106 11.56 -16.73 -4.04
C HIS A 106 10.36 -16.86 -5.00
N ASP A 107 10.26 -15.94 -5.95
CA ASP A 107 9.14 -15.87 -6.90
C ASP A 107 9.63 -16.13 -8.32
N ASP A 108 9.65 -17.41 -8.71
CA ASP A 108 10.10 -17.87 -10.03
C ASP A 108 9.12 -17.54 -11.17
N SER A 109 8.04 -16.79 -10.89
CA SER A 109 7.17 -16.23 -11.91
C SER A 109 8.01 -15.51 -12.98
N PRO A 110 7.80 -15.77 -14.29
CA PRO A 110 8.43 -14.97 -15.33
C PRO A 110 8.04 -13.50 -15.11
N ASN A 111 8.95 -12.57 -15.39
CA ASN A 111 8.79 -11.15 -15.06
C ASN A 111 7.39 -10.65 -15.45
N GLY A 112 6.55 -10.45 -14.44
CA GLY A 112 5.10 -10.36 -14.61
C GLY A 112 4.71 -9.15 -15.45
N PRO A 113 3.55 -9.19 -16.12
CA PRO A 113 3.08 -8.07 -16.93
C PRO A 113 3.12 -6.77 -16.13
N VAL A 114 3.63 -5.72 -16.78
CA VAL A 114 3.86 -4.38 -16.21
C VAL A 114 2.66 -3.94 -15.38
N MET A 115 2.81 -3.97 -14.06
CA MET A 115 1.68 -3.77 -13.16
C MET A 115 1.42 -2.28 -13.00
N VAL A 116 0.33 -1.83 -13.61
CA VAL A 116 -0.25 -0.50 -13.40
C VAL A 116 -1.38 -0.63 -12.38
N CYS A 117 -1.10 -0.32 -11.12
CA CYS A 117 -2.17 -0.15 -10.13
C CYS A 117 -2.69 1.30 -10.20
N PRO A 118 -3.95 1.54 -10.57
CA PRO A 118 -4.54 2.86 -10.40
C PRO A 118 -4.60 3.17 -8.90
N SER A 119 -4.00 4.28 -8.49
CA SER A 119 -4.16 4.75 -7.11
C SER A 119 -5.62 5.10 -6.84
N ALA A 120 -6.07 4.95 -5.59
CA ALA A 120 -7.44 5.30 -5.21
C ALA A 120 -7.74 6.78 -5.55
N VAL A 121 -8.96 7.04 -6.01
CA VAL A 121 -9.34 8.30 -6.67
C VAL A 121 -8.97 9.51 -5.82
N ALA A 122 -8.15 10.41 -6.38
CA ALA A 122 -7.83 11.68 -5.74
C ALA A 122 -9.05 12.62 -5.82
N THR A 123 -9.93 12.55 -4.83
CA THR A 123 -11.03 13.50 -4.66
C THR A 123 -10.46 14.90 -4.47
N ALA A 124 -10.55 15.74 -5.50
CA ALA A 124 -10.12 17.12 -5.44
C ALA A 124 -11.02 17.90 -4.46
N ALA A 125 -10.50 18.17 -3.25
CA ALA A 125 -11.12 19.10 -2.33
C ALA A 125 -11.02 20.52 -2.91
N THR A 126 -12.13 21.00 -3.49
CA THR A 126 -12.22 22.31 -4.13
C THR A 126 -11.91 23.45 -3.14
N ALA A 127 -11.27 24.50 -3.64
CA ALA A 127 -10.80 25.62 -2.83
C ALA A 127 -11.92 26.33 -2.06
N ALA A 128 -11.66 26.64 -0.78
CA ALA A 128 -12.44 27.60 -0.01
C ALA A 128 -11.82 29.00 -0.20
N THR A 129 -12.40 29.81 -1.08
CA THR A 129 -12.07 31.23 -1.21
C THR A 129 -13.32 32.01 -1.54
N GLY A 130 -13.48 33.15 -0.87
CA GLY A 130 -14.44 34.17 -1.24
C GLY A 130 -14.26 35.42 -0.38
N PRO A 131 -15.07 36.46 -0.59
CA PRO A 131 -15.93 36.69 -1.75
C PRO A 131 -15.51 37.94 -2.55
N ALA A 132 -15.88 37.98 -3.83
CA ALA A 132 -15.89 39.20 -4.64
C ALA A 132 -17.21 39.25 -5.42
N ALA A 133 -17.74 40.44 -5.65
CA ALA A 133 -19.12 40.64 -6.09
C ALA A 133 -19.26 41.04 -7.57
N ASP A 134 -20.51 40.93 -8.03
CA ASP A 134 -21.11 41.53 -9.23
C ASP A 134 -20.76 40.98 -10.63
N SER A 135 -21.71 41.28 -11.51
CA SER A 135 -22.01 40.74 -12.85
C SER A 135 -22.82 41.84 -13.59
N PRO A 136 -23.41 41.68 -14.81
CA PRO A 136 -23.54 40.49 -15.67
C PRO A 136 -23.31 40.78 -17.18
N ALA A 137 -23.90 39.91 -18.03
CA ALA A 137 -24.24 40.09 -19.46
C ALA A 137 -23.13 39.85 -20.52
N ALA A 138 -23.40 39.21 -21.68
CA ALA A 138 -24.58 38.42 -22.13
C ALA A 138 -24.27 37.61 -23.42
N ALA A 139 -25.28 36.85 -23.90
CA ALA A 139 -25.49 36.33 -25.26
C ALA A 139 -24.92 34.94 -25.67
N THR A 140 -25.81 33.95 -25.64
CA THR A 140 -25.94 32.77 -26.54
C THR A 140 -26.75 33.16 -27.81
N PRO A 141 -27.02 32.30 -28.85
CA PRO A 141 -27.00 30.82 -28.88
C PRO A 141 -26.48 30.11 -30.17
N ALA A 142 -26.48 28.76 -30.12
CA ALA A 142 -26.84 27.75 -31.14
C ALA A 142 -26.35 27.82 -32.61
N ASP A 143 -26.03 26.74 -33.33
CA ASP A 143 -25.69 25.30 -33.07
C ASP A 143 -24.98 24.81 -34.40
N ASP A 144 -24.77 23.57 -34.86
CA ASP A 144 -25.17 22.17 -34.53
C ASP A 144 -24.14 21.17 -35.15
N ALA A 145 -24.21 19.89 -34.75
CA ALA A 145 -23.83 18.64 -35.44
C ALA A 145 -22.48 18.45 -36.20
N ALA A 146 -21.87 17.26 -36.26
CA ALA A 146 -21.91 16.02 -35.44
C ALA A 146 -20.83 15.04 -35.99
N SER A 147 -20.15 14.25 -35.14
CA SER A 147 -19.57 12.95 -35.57
C SER A 147 -19.14 12.02 -34.42
N ALA A 148 -19.50 10.74 -34.59
CA ALA A 148 -18.97 9.49 -34.01
C ALA A 148 -18.09 9.48 -32.73
N ALA A 149 -18.55 8.74 -31.73
CA ALA A 149 -17.74 8.16 -30.65
C ALA A 149 -17.83 6.62 -30.66
N PRO A 150 -16.88 5.89 -30.05
CA PRO A 150 -17.05 4.48 -29.72
C PRO A 150 -17.20 4.23 -28.21
N GLY A 151 -18.38 3.72 -27.82
CA GLY A 151 -18.66 2.87 -26.65
C GLY A 151 -17.90 3.09 -25.33
N PHE A 152 -18.58 3.71 -24.36
CA PHE A 152 -18.33 3.48 -22.94
C PHE A 152 -19.63 3.00 -22.28
N SER A 153 -19.60 1.84 -21.61
CA SER A 153 -20.79 1.28 -20.96
C SER A 153 -21.06 1.98 -19.62
N THR A 154 -22.20 2.66 -19.52
CA THR A 154 -22.67 3.23 -18.25
C THR A 154 -23.33 2.17 -17.38
N VAL A 155 -22.98 2.13 -16.10
CA VAL A 155 -23.78 1.50 -15.04
C VAL A 155 -23.99 2.54 -13.96
N SER A 156 -25.21 3.10 -13.92
CA SER A 156 -25.60 4.05 -12.86
C SER A 156 -26.04 3.29 -11.61
N ALA A 157 -25.38 3.58 -10.49
CA ALA A 157 -25.92 3.34 -9.17
C ALA A 157 -25.71 4.62 -8.35
N ALA A 158 -26.79 5.17 -7.79
CA ALA A 158 -26.76 6.35 -6.95
C ALA A 158 -27.13 5.97 -5.51
N GLY A 159 -26.53 6.64 -4.52
CA GLY A 159 -26.83 6.42 -3.11
C GLY A 159 -25.58 6.48 -2.23
N PRO A 160 -25.70 6.92 -0.96
CA PRO A 160 -24.54 7.32 -0.15
C PRO A 160 -24.00 6.20 0.76
N TYR A 161 -22.84 6.49 1.36
CA TYR A 161 -22.18 5.74 2.44
C TYR A 161 -23.12 5.30 3.57
N SER A 162 -22.93 4.07 4.07
CA SER A 162 -23.27 3.64 5.44
C SER A 162 -22.52 2.35 5.81
N GLU A 163 -21.71 2.43 6.88
CA GLU A 163 -21.22 1.35 7.75
C GLU A 163 -20.36 0.18 7.21
N PRO A 164 -19.48 -0.41 8.06
CA PRO A 164 -18.56 -1.48 7.68
C PRO A 164 -19.17 -2.89 7.79
N VAL A 165 -18.78 -3.78 6.88
CA VAL A 165 -19.18 -5.20 6.90
C VAL A 165 -18.17 -6.04 7.69
N THR A 166 -18.54 -6.40 8.93
CA THR A 166 -17.85 -7.41 9.76
C THR A 166 -18.14 -8.85 9.26
N PRO A 167 -17.37 -9.88 9.69
CA PRO A 167 -17.12 -11.06 8.86
C PRO A 167 -18.22 -12.13 8.88
N CYS A 168 -18.23 -12.95 7.82
CA CYS A 168 -19.10 -14.13 7.68
C CYS A 168 -18.83 -15.20 8.77
N PRO A 169 -19.87 -15.68 9.48
CA PRO A 169 -19.77 -16.81 10.39
C PRO A 169 -20.48 -18.06 9.84
N GLU A 170 -19.75 -19.17 9.64
CA GLU A 170 -20.37 -20.52 9.58
C GLU A 170 -19.69 -21.49 10.55
N VAL A 171 -20.27 -21.55 11.74
CA VAL A 171 -20.71 -22.75 12.47
C VAL A 171 -20.06 -24.10 12.12
N SER A 172 -19.46 -24.73 13.13
CA SER A 172 -19.55 -26.18 13.35
C SER A 172 -19.41 -26.48 14.84
N ALA A 173 -20.40 -27.16 15.43
CA ALA A 173 -20.51 -27.34 16.87
C ALA A 173 -20.76 -28.81 17.27
N ALA A 174 -19.72 -29.46 17.79
CA ALA A 174 -19.74 -30.72 18.54
C ALA A 174 -18.34 -30.92 19.18
N LEU A 175 -18.16 -31.50 20.37
CA LEU A 175 -19.11 -31.99 21.39
C LEU A 175 -18.40 -31.95 22.76
N ILE A 176 -19.08 -31.59 23.85
CA ILE A 176 -18.51 -31.57 25.21
C ILE A 176 -19.15 -32.68 26.06
N VAL A 177 -18.38 -33.71 26.42
CA VAL A 177 -18.75 -34.68 27.47
C VAL A 177 -17.49 -35.22 28.19
N CYS A 178 -17.26 -34.75 29.44
CA CYS A 178 -16.61 -35.44 30.57
C CYS A 178 -15.17 -36.03 30.41
N ALA A 179 -14.42 -36.36 31.46
CA ALA A 179 -14.65 -36.37 32.92
C ALA A 179 -13.38 -35.93 33.70
N VAL A 180 -13.54 -35.66 35.01
CA VAL A 180 -12.45 -35.31 35.94
C VAL A 180 -11.89 -36.55 36.66
N ALA A 181 -10.58 -36.82 36.52
CA ALA A 181 -9.76 -37.67 37.41
C ALA A 181 -8.27 -37.54 37.02
N ALA A 182 -7.28 -37.63 37.92
CA ALA A 182 -7.24 -37.42 39.36
C ALA A 182 -5.78 -37.10 39.79
N ALA A 183 -5.58 -36.34 40.86
CA ALA A 183 -4.24 -35.97 41.33
C ALA A 183 -3.75 -36.88 42.48
N ALA A 184 -2.98 -37.93 42.16
CA ALA A 184 -2.21 -38.71 43.13
C ALA A 184 -1.02 -39.41 42.42
N GLY A 185 0.21 -39.26 42.94
CA GLY A 185 1.39 -39.82 42.25
C GLY A 185 2.78 -39.49 42.82
N ARG A 186 2.91 -39.11 44.10
CA ARG A 186 4.23 -39.08 44.76
C ARG A 186 4.57 -40.47 45.32
N SER A 187 5.86 -40.77 45.38
CA SER A 187 6.48 -41.90 46.14
C SER A 187 6.49 -43.29 45.49
N ALA A 188 7.39 -43.53 44.51
CA ALA A 188 8.13 -44.81 44.39
C ALA A 188 9.27 -44.76 43.35
N LEU A 189 10.50 -44.35 43.73
CA LEU A 189 11.75 -44.76 43.03
C LEU A 189 13.06 -44.45 43.80
N ARG A 190 13.07 -44.62 45.14
CA ARG A 190 14.32 -44.75 45.91
C ARG A 190 14.69 -46.23 46.08
N ARG A 191 15.38 -46.84 45.09
CA ARG A 191 16.17 -48.10 45.23
C ARG A 191 16.83 -48.53 43.89
N ALA A 192 18.02 -48.00 43.58
CA ALA A 192 18.93 -48.57 42.55
C ALA A 192 20.37 -47.98 42.57
N ALA A 193 20.89 -47.57 43.73
CA ALA A 193 22.24 -47.00 43.85
C ALA A 193 23.01 -47.71 44.96
N GLY A 194 23.59 -48.88 44.64
CA GLY A 194 24.24 -49.74 45.62
C GLY A 194 25.31 -50.66 45.05
N ARG A 195 26.56 -50.34 45.38
CA ARG A 195 27.64 -51.30 45.69
C ARG A 195 28.19 -52.18 44.55
N ARG A 196 29.10 -51.60 43.76
CA ARG A 196 30.32 -52.24 43.21
C ARG A 196 31.44 -51.18 43.24
N SER A 197 32.67 -51.48 43.62
CA SER A 197 33.22 -52.68 44.27
C SER A 197 34.35 -52.28 45.21
#